data_AF-R8W1Z6-F1
#
_entry.id   AF-R8W1Z6-F1
#
_cell.length_a   1.000
_cell.length_b   1.000
_cell.length_c   1.000
_cell.angle_alpha   90.00
_cell.angle_beta   90.00
_cell.angle_gamma   90.00
#
_symmetry.space_group_name_H-M   'P 1'
#
loop_
_entity.id
_entity.type
_entity.pdbx_description
1 polymer ?
#
loop_
_entity_poly.entity_id
_entity_poly.type
_entity_poly.pdbx_seq_one_letter_code
_entity_poly.pdbx_strand_id
1 'polypeptide(L)'
;MAKLRKMLGKADDTEIVTLMRQIETQSKTTLARWAADCVKNWYLPIAQAADPTDLCLSQLLDTVQACLEGKATQKQLKEQLREGRGLAQRMIEPAAQAAARAIVTACGVLQTPTNALGFCFYGAAAAAYHELGLERSAADYDSRAHVEFERLSQTLEQVMVPDEADPVQVDWNC
;
A
#
# COMPACT_ATOMS: atom_id res chain seq x y z
N MET A 1 2.67 -8.31 -26.43
CA MET A 1 2.65 -8.52 -24.97
C MET A 1 1.40 -7.86 -24.41
N ALA A 2 0.72 -8.51 -23.45
CA ALA A 2 -0.45 -7.90 -22.81
C ALA A 2 0.00 -6.67 -22.01
N LYS A 3 -0.83 -5.61 -22.02
CA LYS A 3 -0.54 -4.39 -21.25
C LYS A 3 -0.57 -4.73 -19.75
N LEU A 4 0.51 -4.42 -19.03
CA LEU A 4 0.57 -4.61 -17.58
C LEU A 4 -0.53 -3.80 -16.90
N ARG A 5 -1.22 -4.43 -15.95
CA ARG A 5 -2.27 -3.79 -15.16
C ARG A 5 -1.63 -2.89 -14.11
N LYS A 6 -2.28 -1.76 -13.83
CA LYS A 6 -1.80 -0.80 -12.83
C LYS A 6 -1.94 -1.34 -11.39
N MET A 7 -2.91 -2.21 -11.17
CA MET A 7 -3.29 -2.85 -9.91
C MET A 7 -3.65 -4.31 -10.21
N LEU A 8 -3.43 -5.21 -9.26
CA LEU A 8 -3.82 -6.63 -9.33
C LEU A 8 -4.78 -6.96 -8.21
N GLY A 9 -5.68 -7.93 -8.43
CA GLY A 9 -6.77 -8.32 -7.54
C GLY A 9 -8.15 -7.81 -7.99
N LYS A 10 -9.21 -8.47 -7.51
CA LYS A 10 -10.61 -8.10 -7.75
C LYS A 10 -11.35 -7.95 -6.43
N ALA A 11 -12.28 -7.00 -6.36
CA ALA A 11 -12.98 -6.66 -5.13
C ALA A 11 -13.77 -7.83 -4.51
N ASP A 12 -14.17 -8.80 -5.33
CA ASP A 12 -14.93 -9.99 -4.96
C ASP A 12 -14.05 -11.21 -4.62
N ASP A 13 -12.72 -11.10 -4.73
CA ASP A 13 -11.81 -12.17 -4.30
C ASP A 13 -11.88 -12.33 -2.76
N THR A 14 -11.81 -13.58 -2.29
CA THR A 14 -12.14 -13.92 -0.89
C THR A 14 -11.19 -13.26 0.12
N GLU A 15 -9.90 -13.19 -0.22
CA GLU A 15 -8.87 -12.56 0.60
C GLU A 15 -8.99 -11.04 0.62
N ILE A 16 -9.50 -10.42 -0.46
CA ILE A 16 -9.78 -8.99 -0.51
C ILE A 16 -11.02 -8.66 0.33
N VAL A 17 -12.07 -9.47 0.25
CA VAL A 17 -13.24 -9.34 1.13
C VAL A 17 -12.84 -9.51 2.60
N THR A 18 -11.95 -10.46 2.89
CA THR A 18 -11.42 -10.66 4.25
C THR A 18 -10.68 -9.41 4.74
N LEU A 19 -9.79 -8.84 3.92
CA LEU A 19 -9.11 -7.59 4.22
C LEU A 19 -10.09 -6.43 4.45
N MET A 20 -11.13 -6.28 3.61
CA MET A 20 -12.17 -5.27 3.80
C MET A 20 -12.81 -5.38 5.19
N ARG A 21 -13.19 -6.61 5.60
CA ARG A 21 -13.79 -6.86 6.92
C ARG A 21 -12.82 -6.59 8.06
N GLN A 22 -11.55 -6.94 7.92
CA GLN A 22 -10.53 -6.61 8.92
C GLN A 22 -10.39 -5.09 9.05
N ILE A 23 -10.27 -4.37 7.93
CA ILE A 23 -10.11 -2.91 7.90
C ILE A 23 -11.28 -2.18 8.56
N GLU A 24 -12.51 -2.61 8.30
CA GLU A 24 -13.73 -2.04 8.88
C GLU A 24 -13.75 -2.02 10.41
N THR A 25 -12.98 -2.90 11.06
CA THR A 25 -12.94 -3.00 12.53
C THR A 25 -11.88 -2.14 13.19
N GLN A 26 -10.99 -1.51 12.41
CA GLN A 26 -9.78 -0.89 12.95
C GLN A 26 -9.79 0.64 12.80
N SER A 27 -9.09 1.33 13.68
CA SER A 27 -8.95 2.78 13.65
C SER A 27 -8.01 3.24 12.54
N LYS A 28 -8.11 4.52 12.15
CA LYS A 28 -7.17 5.13 11.18
C LYS A 28 -5.72 5.02 11.63
N THR A 29 -5.47 5.08 12.93
CA THR A 29 -4.14 5.05 13.51
C THR A 29 -3.52 3.65 13.37
N THR A 30 -4.28 2.61 13.69
CA THR A 30 -3.85 1.21 13.55
C THR A 30 -3.60 0.87 12.09
N LEU A 31 -4.52 1.24 11.20
CA LEU A 31 -4.38 1.02 9.76
C LEU A 31 -3.20 1.79 9.16
N ALA A 32 -2.96 3.03 9.58
CA ALA A 32 -1.84 3.82 9.07
C ALA A 32 -0.49 3.26 9.51
N ARG A 33 -0.36 2.77 10.75
CA ARG A 33 0.85 2.10 11.23
C ARG A 33 1.11 0.81 10.45
N TRP A 34 0.11 -0.06 10.39
CA TRP A 34 0.18 -1.31 9.64
C TRP A 34 0.60 -1.10 8.18
N ALA A 35 -0.08 -0.18 7.48
CA ALA A 35 0.20 0.11 6.09
C ALA A 35 1.62 0.66 5.90
N ALA A 36 2.05 1.60 6.75
CA ALA A 36 3.40 2.17 6.70
C ALA A 36 4.48 1.10 6.93
N ASP A 37 4.28 0.20 7.90
CA ASP A 37 5.23 -0.89 8.19
C ASP A 37 5.31 -1.89 7.03
N CYS A 38 4.17 -2.28 6.45
CA CYS A 38 4.13 -3.19 5.31
C CYS A 38 4.91 -2.61 4.12
N VAL A 39 4.60 -1.38 3.72
CA VAL A 39 5.23 -0.79 2.54
C VAL A 39 6.71 -0.45 2.77
N LYS A 40 7.10 -0.10 4.00
CA LYS A 40 8.50 0.12 4.37
C LYS A 40 9.32 -1.17 4.24
N ASN A 41 8.77 -2.30 4.69
CA ASN A 41 9.51 -3.56 4.72
C ASN A 41 9.56 -4.26 3.36
N TRP A 42 8.50 -4.15 2.54
CA TRP A 42 8.37 -4.97 1.35
C TRP A 42 8.42 -4.20 0.03
N TYR A 43 7.98 -2.96 -0.02
CA TYR A 43 7.86 -2.23 -1.29
C TYR A 43 8.90 -1.11 -1.42
N LEU A 44 9.33 -0.50 -0.32
CA LEU A 44 10.40 0.49 -0.34
C LEU A 44 11.69 -0.06 -0.97
N PRO A 45 12.16 -1.29 -0.66
CA PRO A 45 13.33 -1.86 -1.33
C PRO A 45 13.15 -2.00 -2.85
N ILE A 46 11.94 -2.34 -3.31
CA ILE A 46 11.63 -2.47 -4.75
C ILE A 46 11.72 -1.10 -5.44
N ALA A 47 11.14 -0.06 -4.83
CA ALA A 47 11.19 1.29 -5.37
C ALA A 47 12.62 1.85 -5.38
N GLN A 48 13.39 1.64 -4.31
CA GLN A 48 14.77 2.12 -4.18
C GLN A 48 15.75 1.36 -5.07
N ALA A 49 15.45 0.14 -5.50
CA ALA A 49 16.28 -0.57 -6.47
C ALA A 49 16.38 0.16 -7.82
N ALA A 50 15.37 0.96 -8.19
CA ALA A 50 15.37 1.77 -9.40
C ALA A 50 16.17 3.07 -9.27
N ASP A 51 16.16 3.70 -8.09
CA ASP A 51 17.00 4.85 -7.75
C ASP A 51 17.30 4.86 -6.24
N PRO A 52 18.48 4.35 -5.82
CA PRO A 52 18.85 4.28 -4.41
C PRO A 52 19.12 5.64 -3.77
N THR A 53 19.26 6.70 -4.57
CA THR A 53 19.59 8.05 -4.08
C THR A 53 18.36 8.90 -3.82
N ASP A 54 17.20 8.51 -4.36
CA ASP A 54 15.94 9.19 -4.11
C ASP A 54 15.39 8.82 -2.71
N LEU A 55 15.34 9.82 -1.84
CA LEU A 55 14.89 9.68 -0.45
C LEU A 55 13.42 10.07 -0.25
N CYS A 56 12.69 10.46 -1.31
CA CYS A 56 11.35 11.01 -1.20
C CYS A 56 10.38 10.03 -0.52
N LEU A 57 10.42 8.74 -0.91
CA LEU A 57 9.53 7.72 -0.36
C LEU A 57 9.85 7.36 1.09
N SER A 58 11.13 7.32 1.47
CA SER A 58 11.53 7.12 2.88
C SER A 58 11.18 8.32 3.75
N GLN A 59 11.39 9.55 3.27
CA GLN A 59 11.01 10.78 3.99
C GLN A 59 9.49 10.89 4.18
N LEU A 60 8.72 10.43 3.20
CA LEU A 60 7.26 10.35 3.32
C LEU A 60 6.85 9.37 4.43
N LEU A 61 7.50 8.20 4.54
CA LEU A 61 7.27 7.25 5.63
C LEU A 61 7.65 7.83 7.00
N ASP A 62 8.78 8.53 7.08
CA ASP A 62 9.20 9.22 8.30
C ASP A 62 8.17 10.30 8.71
N THR A 63 7.59 10.99 7.72
CA THR A 63 6.53 11.99 7.97
C THR A 63 5.25 11.35 8.50
N VAL A 64 4.85 10.18 8.01
CA VAL A 64 3.70 9.43 8.55
C VAL A 64 3.95 9.05 10.00
N GLN A 65 5.14 8.54 10.32
CA GLN A 65 5.51 8.22 11.70
C GLN A 65 5.49 9.47 12.60
N ALA A 66 6.05 10.59 12.13
CA ALA A 66 5.99 11.85 12.86
C ALA A 66 4.55 12.35 13.07
N CYS A 67 3.64 12.16 12.11
CA CYS A 67 2.22 12.47 12.28
C CYS A 67 1.55 11.57 13.33
N LEU A 68 1.83 10.26 13.33
CA LEU A 68 1.32 9.31 14.31
C LEU A 68 1.80 9.61 15.74
N GLU A 69 2.95 10.26 15.87
CA GLU A 69 3.53 10.72 17.14
C GLU A 69 3.13 12.16 17.52
N GLY A 70 2.32 12.84 16.69
CA GLY A 70 1.92 14.24 16.91
C GLY A 70 3.04 15.27 16.68
N LYS A 71 4.15 14.88 16.04
CA LYS A 71 5.33 15.72 15.76
C LYS A 71 5.28 16.41 14.39
N ALA A 72 4.40 15.95 13.49
CA ALA A 72 4.19 16.55 12.18
C ALA A 72 2.70 16.83 11.91
N THR A 73 2.44 17.85 11.10
CA THR A 73 1.09 18.32 10.78
C THR A 73 0.49 17.59 9.59
N GLN A 74 -0.85 17.55 9.51
CA GLN A 74 -1.55 17.04 8.32
C GLN A 74 -1.18 17.81 7.04
N LYS A 75 -0.83 19.10 7.16
CA LYS A 75 -0.37 19.92 6.04
C LYS A 75 0.95 19.40 5.48
N GLN A 76 1.93 19.15 6.34
CA GLN A 76 3.23 18.58 5.94
C GLN A 76 3.06 17.22 5.27
N LEU A 77 2.21 16.34 5.84
CA LEU A 77 1.91 15.04 5.22
C LEU A 77 1.28 15.20 3.83
N LYS A 78 0.34 16.14 3.66
CA LYS A 78 -0.30 16.40 2.36
C LYS A 78 0.69 16.90 1.30
N GLU A 79 1.64 17.74 1.69
CA GLU A 79 2.71 18.25 0.80
C GLU A 79 3.63 17.10 0.38
N GLN A 80 4.12 16.30 1.33
CA GLN A 80 4.96 15.12 1.06
C GLN A 80 4.24 14.08 0.18
N LEU A 81 2.96 13.83 0.42
CA LEU A 81 2.16 12.94 -0.43
C LEU A 81 2.04 13.44 -1.87
N ARG A 82 2.03 14.77 -2.09
CA ARG A 82 2.01 15.34 -3.44
C ARG A 82 3.33 15.09 -4.17
N GLU A 83 4.45 15.26 -3.48
CA GLU A 83 5.78 14.98 -4.02
C GLU A 83 5.93 13.49 -4.36
N GLY A 84 5.57 12.61 -3.42
CA GLY A 84 5.59 11.16 -3.63
C GLY A 84 4.71 10.71 -4.79
N ARG A 85 3.50 11.27 -4.95
CA ARG A 85 2.65 11.01 -6.13
C ARG A 85 3.34 11.41 -7.44
N GLY A 86 4.01 12.56 -7.45
CA GLY A 86 4.75 13.05 -8.61
C GLY A 86 5.93 12.13 -8.96
N LEU A 87 6.66 11.64 -7.97
CA LEU A 87 7.73 10.65 -8.16
C LEU A 87 7.17 9.34 -8.74
N ALA A 88 6.14 8.77 -8.10
CA ALA A 88 5.52 7.52 -8.54
C ALA A 88 5.00 7.61 -10.00
N GLN A 89 4.51 8.77 -10.43
CA GLN A 89 4.07 8.99 -11.81
C GLN A 89 5.23 8.99 -12.82
N ARG A 90 6.42 9.47 -12.43
CA ARG A 90 7.60 9.56 -13.32
C ARG A 90 8.40 8.27 -13.40
N MET A 91 8.27 7.36 -12.43
CA MET A 91 8.97 6.07 -12.46
C MET A 91 8.58 5.27 -13.71
N ILE A 92 9.59 4.72 -14.40
CA ILE A 92 9.43 4.01 -15.68
C ILE A 92 9.38 2.50 -15.47
N GLU A 93 10.19 1.98 -14.54
CA GLU A 93 10.24 0.55 -14.23
C GLU A 93 8.91 0.12 -13.56
N PRO A 94 8.16 -0.85 -14.14
CA PRO A 94 6.81 -1.18 -13.67
C PRO A 94 6.72 -1.64 -12.21
N ALA A 95 7.67 -2.44 -11.72
CA ALA A 95 7.64 -2.91 -10.33
C ALA A 95 7.89 -1.76 -9.34
N ALA A 96 8.90 -0.92 -9.60
CA ALA A 96 9.21 0.27 -8.82
C ALA A 96 8.08 1.29 -8.86
N GLN A 97 7.45 1.50 -10.03
CA GLN A 97 6.29 2.38 -10.14
C GLN A 97 5.10 1.86 -9.32
N ALA A 98 4.81 0.55 -9.38
CA ALA A 98 3.77 -0.06 -8.56
C ALA A 98 4.09 0.05 -7.07
N ALA A 99 5.34 -0.19 -6.68
CA ALA A 99 5.82 -0.05 -5.30
C ALA A 99 5.67 1.38 -4.78
N ALA A 100 6.09 2.38 -5.56
CA ALA A 100 5.94 3.79 -5.20
C ALA A 100 4.46 4.20 -5.06
N ARG A 101 3.58 3.67 -5.91
CA ARG A 101 2.13 3.87 -5.76
C ARG A 101 1.61 3.23 -4.48
N ALA A 102 2.05 2.01 -4.15
CA ALA A 102 1.68 1.35 -2.89
C ALA A 102 2.11 2.19 -1.69
N ILE A 103 3.37 2.65 -1.65
CA ILE A 103 3.90 3.47 -0.55
C ILE A 103 3.10 4.76 -0.40
N VAL A 104 2.89 5.51 -1.48
CA VAL A 104 2.18 6.78 -1.44
C VAL A 104 0.70 6.60 -1.03
N THR A 105 0.06 5.53 -1.48
CA THR A 105 -1.30 5.19 -1.07
C THR A 105 -1.35 4.81 0.41
N ALA A 106 -0.46 3.95 0.89
CA ALA A 106 -0.36 3.56 2.30
C ALA A 106 -0.13 4.77 3.23
N CYS A 107 0.77 5.67 2.85
CA CYS A 107 1.03 6.91 3.61
C CYS A 107 -0.18 7.86 3.63
N GLY A 108 -1.14 7.68 2.73
CA GLY A 108 -2.38 8.45 2.67
C GLY A 108 -3.49 7.95 3.62
N VAL A 109 -3.31 6.85 4.35
CA VAL A 109 -4.36 6.23 5.19
C VAL A 109 -4.88 7.17 6.27
N LEU A 110 -4.00 7.97 6.91
CA LEU A 110 -4.40 8.96 7.92
C LEU A 110 -5.43 9.98 7.40
N GLN A 111 -5.41 10.29 6.10
CA GLN A 111 -6.35 11.22 5.46
C GLN A 111 -7.56 10.48 4.88
N THR A 112 -7.34 9.31 4.31
CA THR A 112 -8.33 8.57 3.53
C THR A 112 -8.23 7.09 3.88
N PRO A 113 -9.07 6.58 4.80
CA PRO A 113 -8.97 5.21 5.31
C PRO A 113 -9.07 4.11 4.25
N THR A 114 -9.86 4.33 3.18
CA THR A 114 -9.98 3.38 2.06
C THR A 114 -8.63 3.08 1.38
N ASN A 115 -7.63 3.95 1.55
CA ASN A 115 -6.29 3.70 1.06
C ASN A 115 -5.63 2.47 1.74
N ALA A 116 -6.11 2.03 2.91
CA ALA A 116 -5.64 0.82 3.58
C ALA A 116 -5.88 -0.42 2.72
N LEU A 117 -6.98 -0.45 1.96
CA LEU A 117 -7.19 -1.46 0.94
C LEU A 117 -6.50 -1.08 -0.37
N GLY A 118 -6.57 0.20 -0.76
CA GLY A 118 -6.02 0.70 -2.01
C GLY A 118 -4.54 0.37 -2.22
N PHE A 119 -3.71 0.45 -1.17
CA PHE A 119 -2.29 0.13 -1.30
C PHE A 119 -2.04 -1.37 -1.54
N CYS A 120 -2.91 -2.25 -1.03
CA CYS A 120 -2.78 -3.69 -1.18
C CYS A 120 -2.76 -4.09 -2.67
N PHE A 121 -3.65 -3.49 -3.48
CA PHE A 121 -3.69 -3.74 -4.92
C PHE A 121 -2.43 -3.29 -5.67
N TYR A 122 -1.82 -2.19 -5.24
CA TYR A 122 -0.55 -1.72 -5.79
C TYR A 122 0.62 -2.56 -5.31
N GLY A 123 0.60 -3.00 -4.04
CA GLY A 123 1.59 -3.89 -3.45
C GLY A 123 1.61 -5.25 -4.14
N ALA A 124 0.43 -5.82 -4.41
CA ALA A 124 0.27 -7.04 -5.20
C ALA A 124 0.88 -6.90 -6.60
N ALA A 125 0.64 -5.79 -7.30
CA ALA A 125 1.28 -5.50 -8.57
C ALA A 125 2.81 -5.38 -8.45
N ALA A 126 3.30 -4.67 -7.43
CA ALA A 126 4.72 -4.49 -7.19
C ALA A 126 5.44 -5.81 -6.96
N ALA A 127 4.91 -6.64 -6.06
CA ALA A 127 5.48 -7.95 -5.73
C ALA A 127 5.45 -8.89 -6.94
N ALA A 128 4.33 -8.96 -7.66
CA ALA A 128 4.21 -9.83 -8.83
C ALA A 128 5.18 -9.43 -9.95
N TYR A 129 5.30 -8.14 -10.28
CA TYR A 129 6.22 -7.69 -11.33
C TYR A 129 7.68 -7.77 -10.92
N HIS A 130 7.99 -7.55 -9.64
CA HIS A 130 9.35 -7.67 -9.13
C HIS A 130 9.85 -9.12 -9.19
N GLU A 131 9.02 -10.07 -8.73
CA GLU A 131 9.45 -11.46 -8.57
C GLU A 131 9.35 -12.27 -9.87
N LEU A 132 8.31 -12.02 -10.67
CA LEU A 132 8.04 -12.82 -11.86
C LEU A 132 8.59 -12.20 -13.15
N GLY A 133 9.04 -10.95 -13.10
CA GLY A 133 9.38 -10.14 -14.27
C GLY A 133 8.12 -9.70 -15.04
N LEU A 134 8.31 -9.24 -16.28
CA LEU A 134 7.27 -8.55 -17.05
C LEU A 134 6.65 -9.40 -18.18
N GLU A 135 7.17 -10.60 -18.41
CA GLU A 135 6.81 -11.47 -19.55
C GLU A 135 5.86 -12.61 -19.20
N ARG A 136 5.30 -12.60 -17.98
CA ARG A 136 4.38 -13.65 -17.51
C ARG A 136 2.94 -13.42 -17.94
N SER A 137 2.15 -14.48 -17.81
CA SER A 137 0.73 -14.45 -18.13
C SER A 137 -0.06 -13.70 -17.06
N ALA A 138 -1.27 -13.23 -17.41
CA ALA A 138 -2.16 -12.60 -16.43
C ALA A 138 -2.49 -13.54 -15.27
N ALA A 139 -2.66 -14.84 -15.55
CA ALA A 139 -2.94 -15.86 -14.53
C ALA A 139 -1.76 -16.06 -13.56
N ASP A 140 -0.52 -16.01 -14.04
CA ASP A 140 0.66 -16.06 -13.16
C ASP A 140 0.68 -14.85 -12.20
N TYR A 141 0.41 -13.65 -12.73
CA TYR A 141 0.35 -12.44 -11.91
C TYR A 141 -0.81 -12.48 -10.90
N ASP A 142 -1.99 -12.97 -11.30
CA ASP A 142 -3.14 -13.14 -10.40
C ASP A 142 -2.82 -14.14 -9.28
N SER A 143 -2.21 -15.28 -9.62
CA SER A 143 -1.78 -16.27 -8.63
C SER A 143 -0.77 -15.70 -7.63
N ARG A 144 0.19 -14.88 -8.07
CA ARG A 144 1.13 -14.24 -7.16
C ARG A 144 0.48 -13.11 -6.35
N ALA A 145 -0.48 -12.39 -6.92
CA ALA A 145 -1.25 -11.38 -6.20
C ALA A 145 -2.04 -11.99 -5.04
N HIS A 146 -2.67 -13.16 -5.22
CA HIS A 146 -3.38 -13.86 -4.13
C HIS A 146 -2.47 -14.10 -2.91
N VAL A 147 -1.26 -14.61 -3.14
CA VAL A 147 -0.25 -14.82 -2.06
C VAL A 147 0.09 -13.50 -1.36
N GLU A 148 0.12 -12.39 -2.10
CA GLU A 148 0.38 -11.07 -1.51
C GLU A 148 -0.75 -10.61 -0.60
N PHE A 149 -2.00 -10.78 -1.02
CA PHE A 149 -3.17 -10.40 -0.23
C PHE A 149 -3.32 -11.26 1.02
N GLU A 150 -3.06 -12.57 0.93
CA GLU A 150 -3.02 -13.45 2.10
C GLU A 150 -1.98 -12.99 3.12
N ARG A 151 -0.76 -12.64 2.65
CA ARG A 151 0.29 -12.09 3.52
C ARG A 151 -0.13 -10.79 4.19
N LEU A 152 -0.74 -9.87 3.45
CA LEU A 152 -1.23 -8.60 3.98
C LEU A 152 -2.36 -8.80 5.00
N SER A 153 -3.27 -9.74 4.75
CA SER A 153 -4.34 -10.08 5.69
C SER A 153 -3.78 -10.63 7.00
N GLN A 154 -2.79 -11.54 6.90
CA GLN A 154 -2.13 -12.12 8.09
C GLN A 154 -1.37 -11.07 8.90
N THR A 155 -0.71 -10.10 8.26
CA THR A 155 -0.02 -9.04 9.02
C THR A 155 -0.98 -8.03 9.62
N LEU A 156 -2.12 -7.77 8.98
CA LEU A 156 -3.17 -6.95 9.59
C LEU A 156 -3.72 -7.65 10.84
N GLU A 157 -4.03 -8.94 10.75
CA GLU A 157 -4.53 -9.74 11.87
C GLU A 157 -3.62 -9.66 13.11
N GLN A 158 -2.30 -9.63 12.92
CA GLN A 158 -1.32 -9.56 14.02
C GLN A 158 -1.34 -8.24 14.79
N VAL A 159 -1.84 -7.17 14.18
CA VAL A 159 -1.86 -5.82 14.78
C VAL A 159 -3.28 -5.32 15.06
N MET A 160 -4.28 -6.14 14.76
CA MET A 160 -5.67 -5.83 15.05
C MET A 160 -5.89 -5.67 16.55
N VAL A 161 -6.64 -4.64 16.91
CA VAL A 161 -7.08 -4.39 18.27
C VAL A 161 -8.52 -4.91 18.42
N PRO A 162 -8.77 -5.86 19.34
CA PRO A 162 -10.12 -6.31 19.64
C PRO A 162 -10.99 -5.16 20.15
N ASP A 163 -12.22 -5.06 19.64
CA ASP A 163 -13.19 -4.01 20.00
C ASP A 163 -12.59 -2.59 19.96
N GLU A 164 -11.78 -2.31 18.92
CA GLU A 164 -11.07 -1.03 18.82
C GLU A 164 -12.05 0.15 18.83
N ALA A 165 -11.74 1.16 19.63
CA ALA A 165 -12.50 2.40 19.66
C ALA A 165 -12.31 3.18 18.34
N ASP A 166 -13.38 3.86 17.92
CA ASP A 166 -13.41 4.70 16.72
C ASP A 166 -12.94 3.99 15.43
N PRO A 167 -13.53 2.82 15.08
CA PRO A 167 -13.20 2.14 13.84
C PRO A 167 -13.57 2.99 12.63
N VAL A 168 -12.87 2.78 11.53
CA VAL A 168 -13.10 3.56 10.31
C VAL A 168 -14.48 3.29 9.73
N GLN A 169 -15.16 4.36 9.32
CA GLN A 169 -16.42 4.27 8.58
C GLN A 169 -16.08 4.27 7.09
N VAL A 170 -16.25 3.13 6.44
CA VAL A 170 -15.82 2.89 5.06
C VAL A 170 -17.00 2.42 4.22
N ASP A 171 -17.12 2.96 3.01
CA ASP A 171 -18.02 2.46 1.98
C ASP A 171 -17.19 2.09 0.74
N TRP A 172 -17.09 0.80 0.48
CA TRP A 172 -16.19 0.27 -0.54
C TRP A 172 -16.68 0.49 -1.97
N ASN A 173 -17.96 0.81 -2.18
CA ASN A 173 -18.55 1.01 -3.52
C ASN A 173 -18.14 -0.08 -4.54
N CYS A 174 -18.09 -1.34 -4.08
CA CYS A 174 -17.78 -2.53 -4.88
C CYS A 174 -18.91 -2.88 -5.84
#